data_AF-A0A2V6KH34-F1
#
_entry.id   AF-A0A2V6KH34-F1
#
_cell.length_a   1.000
_cell.length_b   1.000
_cell.length_c   1.000
_cell.angle_alpha   90.00
_cell.angle_beta   90.00
_cell.angle_gamma   90.00
#
_symmetry.space_group_name_H-M   'P 1'
#
loop_
_entity.id
_entity.type
_entity.pdbx_description
1 polymer ?
#
loop_
_entity_poly.entity_id
_entity_poly.type
_entity_poly.pdbx_seq_one_letter_code
_entity_poly.pdbx_strand_id
1 'polypeptide(L)'
;MTNIEDASTIQQFNDLTAAKPHRPFSFSRILAITLNTLTELTRLKVFYVLLVFALLLIGSSIFMAQFSFQQEFQILKDVSLGAISIFTSLLAIVATARLLPQDIEDRTVYTILAKPVPRFEYVLGKITGVLLLLAISTLVMSAAFLLVLYLREQAVIHVTLRQMAGAPPEQIADALRAIRSSALNVDILPGIVIIYLKACLLAALTLFVSTFATTNIFTIVVMAFVYFIGHLQATAREYWLQEHSSGLLTRVFLAF
;
A
#
# COMPACT_ATOMS: atom_id res chain seq x y z
N MET A 1 31.70 22.30 -61.70
CA MET A 1 31.54 22.87 -60.34
C MET A 1 30.09 22.80 -59.84
N THR A 2 29.09 22.95 -60.71
CA THR A 2 27.65 22.93 -60.37
C THR A 2 27.07 21.59 -59.84
N ASN A 3 27.62 20.44 -60.23
CA ASN A 3 27.07 19.13 -59.81
C ASN A 3 27.37 18.76 -58.33
N ILE A 4 28.40 19.37 -57.73
CA ILE A 4 28.82 19.04 -56.35
C ILE A 4 27.98 19.83 -55.33
N GLU A 5 27.58 21.06 -55.66
CA GLU A 5 26.72 21.90 -54.80
C GLU A 5 25.30 21.32 -54.70
N ASP A 6 24.73 20.84 -55.81
CA ASP A 6 23.41 20.17 -55.80
C ASP A 6 23.42 18.89 -54.96
N ALA A 7 24.46 18.05 -55.08
CA ALA A 7 24.58 16.83 -54.29
C ALA A 7 24.71 17.12 -52.78
N SER A 8 25.45 18.17 -52.40
CA SER A 8 25.59 18.58 -51.00
C SER A 8 24.30 19.15 -50.40
N THR A 9 23.52 19.86 -51.22
CA THR A 9 22.25 20.48 -50.81
C THR A 9 21.16 19.43 -50.63
N ILE A 10 21.12 18.41 -51.50
CA ILE A 10 20.23 17.25 -51.38
C ILE A 10 20.58 16.41 -50.15
N GLN A 11 21.87 16.19 -49.87
CA GLN A 11 22.34 15.44 -48.70
C GLN A 11 21.94 16.14 -47.38
N GLN A 12 22.15 17.46 -47.31
CA GLN A 12 21.83 18.27 -46.13
C GLN A 12 20.32 18.34 -45.86
N PHE A 13 19.49 18.33 -46.92
CA PHE A 13 18.04 18.24 -46.80
C PHE A 13 17.60 16.87 -46.26
N ASN A 14 18.28 15.80 -46.69
CA ASN A 14 17.99 14.44 -46.24
C ASN A 14 18.32 14.24 -44.75
N ASP A 15 19.42 14.83 -44.27
CA ASP A 15 19.83 14.84 -42.85
C ASP A 15 18.87 15.66 -41.96
N LEU A 16 18.26 16.73 -42.51
CA LEU A 16 17.20 17.50 -41.82
C LEU A 16 15.87 16.73 -41.73
N THR A 17 15.62 15.82 -42.68
CA THR A 17 14.45 14.93 -42.69
C THR A 17 14.69 13.56 -42.05
N ALA A 18 15.92 13.27 -41.61
CA ALA A 18 16.26 12.05 -40.90
C ALA A 18 15.55 12.04 -39.53
N ALA A 19 14.31 11.53 -39.55
CA ALA A 19 13.43 11.47 -38.41
C ALA A 19 14.15 10.78 -37.24
N LYS A 20 14.36 11.55 -36.17
CA LYS A 20 15.01 11.11 -34.94
C LYS A 20 14.36 9.79 -34.50
N PRO A 21 15.14 8.71 -34.27
CA PRO A 21 14.58 7.42 -33.94
C PRO A 21 13.73 7.54 -32.68
N HIS A 22 12.45 7.21 -32.81
CA HIS A 22 11.47 7.30 -31.74
C HIS A 22 11.83 6.20 -30.76
N ARG A 23 12.43 6.55 -29.62
CA ARG A 23 12.74 5.56 -28.59
C ARG A 23 11.42 4.91 -28.15
N PRO A 24 11.24 3.58 -28.32
CA PRO A 24 9.99 2.90 -28.03
C PRO A 24 9.72 2.82 -26.52
N PHE A 25 10.75 3.04 -25.69
CA PHE A 25 10.68 2.99 -24.25
C PHE A 25 11.38 4.21 -23.62
N SER A 26 10.69 5.00 -22.80
CA SER A 26 11.32 6.05 -22.00
C SER A 26 10.85 5.99 -20.54
N PHE A 27 11.74 5.56 -19.65
CA PHE A 27 11.50 5.52 -18.20
C PHE A 27 11.10 6.88 -17.63
N SER A 28 11.63 7.97 -18.19
CA SER A 28 11.26 9.34 -17.80
C SER A 28 9.81 9.68 -18.13
N ARG A 29 9.25 9.12 -19.22
CA ARG A 29 7.82 9.33 -19.56
C ARG A 29 6.92 8.55 -18.60
N ILE A 30 7.29 7.30 -18.30
CA ILE A 30 6.56 6.48 -17.32
C ILE A 30 6.54 7.16 -15.96
N LEU A 31 7.70 7.64 -15.47
CA LEU A 31 7.78 8.39 -14.21
C LEU A 31 6.92 9.64 -14.20
N ALA A 32 6.89 10.41 -15.29
CA ALA A 32 6.04 11.60 -15.39
C ALA A 32 4.55 11.25 -15.27
N ILE A 33 4.11 10.17 -15.93
CA ILE A 33 2.73 9.66 -15.83
C ILE A 33 2.45 9.18 -14.40
N THR A 34 3.36 8.40 -13.82
CA THR A 34 3.25 7.91 -12.43
C THR A 34 3.10 9.05 -11.43
N LEU A 35 3.92 10.09 -11.52
CA LEU A 35 3.85 11.25 -10.63
C LEU A 35 2.57 12.06 -10.82
N ASN A 36 2.09 12.18 -12.06
CA ASN A 36 0.81 12.83 -12.35
C ASN A 36 -0.34 12.05 -11.69
N THR A 37 -0.43 10.75 -11.93
CA THR A 37 -1.43 9.86 -11.31
C THR A 37 -1.34 9.88 -9.78
N LEU A 38 -0.13 9.89 -9.22
CA LEU A 38 0.05 10.00 -7.77
C LEU A 38 -0.51 11.32 -7.23
N THR A 39 -0.23 12.43 -7.90
CA THR A 39 -0.72 13.76 -7.52
C THR A 39 -2.23 13.87 -7.64
N GLU A 40 -2.80 13.25 -8.67
CA GLU A 40 -4.25 13.14 -8.86
C GLU A 40 -4.92 12.38 -7.72
N LEU A 41 -4.42 11.17 -7.41
CA LEU A 41 -4.98 10.32 -6.36
C LEU A 41 -4.82 10.92 -4.96
N THR A 42 -3.67 11.54 -4.67
CA THR A 42 -3.42 12.20 -3.39
C THR A 42 -4.32 13.41 -3.18
N ARG A 43 -4.71 14.15 -4.24
CA ARG A 43 -5.64 15.29 -4.13
C ARG A 43 -7.08 14.89 -3.86
N LEU A 44 -7.43 13.61 -3.95
CA LEU A 44 -8.80 13.16 -3.68
C LEU A 44 -9.10 13.29 -2.18
N LYS A 45 -10.20 13.99 -1.85
CA LYS A 45 -10.67 14.14 -0.45
C LYS A 45 -10.80 12.80 0.27
N VAL A 46 -11.22 11.75 -0.44
CA VAL A 46 -11.41 10.41 0.12
C VAL A 46 -10.09 9.82 0.62
N PHE A 47 -8.96 10.06 -0.06
CA PHE A 47 -7.65 9.61 0.37
C PHE A 47 -7.30 10.18 1.75
N TYR A 48 -7.43 11.50 1.91
CA TYR A 48 -7.15 12.17 3.17
C TYR A 48 -8.09 11.75 4.29
N VAL A 49 -9.39 11.59 4.01
CA VAL A 49 -10.36 11.12 5.01
C VAL A 49 -9.97 9.73 5.52
N LEU A 50 -9.72 8.76 4.62
CA LEU A 50 -9.31 7.42 5.02
C LEU A 50 -8.00 7.42 5.81
N LEU A 51 -7.01 8.19 5.36
CA LEU A 51 -5.71 8.27 6.03
C LEU A 51 -5.83 8.86 7.44
N VAL A 52 -6.59 9.95 7.60
CA VAL A 52 -6.81 10.57 8.91
C VAL A 52 -7.57 9.63 9.85
N PHE A 53 -8.62 8.94 9.37
CA PHE A 53 -9.33 7.95 10.16
C PHE A 53 -8.44 6.79 10.60
N ALA A 54 -7.54 6.32 9.73
CA ALA A 54 -6.56 5.30 10.08
C ALA A 54 -5.63 5.77 11.20
N LEU A 55 -5.09 6.99 11.09
CA LEU A 55 -4.21 7.58 12.10
C LEU A 55 -4.94 7.81 13.42
N LEU A 56 -6.20 8.25 13.39
CA LEU A 56 -7.02 8.41 14.59
C LEU A 56 -7.29 7.07 15.28
N LEU A 57 -7.54 6.00 14.52
CA LEU A 57 -7.78 4.68 15.10
C LEU A 57 -6.51 4.10 15.74
N ILE A 58 -5.37 4.21 15.06
CA ILE A 58 -4.06 3.82 15.61
C ILE A 58 -3.75 4.64 16.86
N GLY A 59 -3.99 5.96 16.83
CA GLY A 59 -3.79 6.85 17.98
C GLY A 59 -4.73 6.55 19.14
N SER A 60 -5.99 6.21 18.87
CA SER A 60 -6.98 5.82 19.88
C SER A 60 -6.58 4.54 20.62
N SER A 61 -5.85 3.65 19.96
CA SER A 61 -5.34 2.41 20.58
C SER A 61 -4.46 2.66 21.81
N ILE A 62 -3.84 3.86 21.93
CA ILE A 62 -3.14 4.30 23.14
C ILE A 62 -4.05 4.29 24.37
N PHE A 63 -5.32 4.66 24.25
CA PHE A 63 -6.22 4.77 25.40
C PHE A 63 -6.71 3.41 25.89
N MET A 64 -6.77 2.39 25.03
CA MET A 64 -7.33 1.07 25.35
C MET A 64 -6.37 0.18 26.15
N ALA A 65 -5.05 0.40 26.03
CA ALA A 65 -4.02 -0.46 26.60
C ALA A 65 -3.63 -0.07 28.06
N GLN A 66 -4.59 -0.05 29.00
CA GLN A 66 -4.31 0.22 30.42
C GLN A 66 -4.43 -1.01 31.34
N PHE A 67 -4.59 -2.23 30.79
CA PHE A 67 -4.77 -3.46 31.56
C PHE A 67 -3.77 -4.58 31.19
N SER A 68 -2.79 -4.82 32.09
CA SER A 68 -1.75 -5.87 32.08
C SER A 68 -0.56 -5.71 31.08
N PHE A 69 0.62 -5.37 31.61
CA PHE A 69 1.84 -4.97 30.89
C PHE A 69 2.33 -5.88 29.73
N GLN A 70 2.22 -7.22 29.81
CA GLN A 70 2.75 -8.11 28.76
C GLN A 70 1.72 -8.37 27.64
N GLN A 71 0.45 -8.49 28.01
CA GLN A 71 -0.64 -8.74 27.07
C GLN A 71 -1.01 -7.47 26.28
N GLU A 72 -0.80 -6.30 26.88
CA GLU A 72 -1.07 -4.99 26.28
C GLU A 72 -0.30 -4.75 24.96
N PHE A 73 1.01 -5.03 24.93
CA PHE A 73 1.83 -4.78 23.73
C PHE A 73 1.40 -5.65 22.55
N GLN A 74 1.00 -6.89 22.81
CA GLN A 74 0.51 -7.79 21.78
C GLN A 74 -0.84 -7.30 21.23
N ILE A 75 -1.77 -6.93 22.11
CA ILE A 75 -3.09 -6.40 21.71
C ILE A 75 -2.92 -5.09 20.92
N LEU A 76 -2.06 -4.16 21.37
CA LEU A 76 -1.79 -2.91 20.67
C LEU A 76 -1.24 -3.16 19.26
N LYS A 77 -0.29 -4.11 19.12
CA LYS A 77 0.29 -4.50 17.83
C LYS A 77 -0.76 -5.12 16.92
N ASP A 78 -1.57 -6.05 17.41
CA ASP A 78 -2.58 -6.75 16.62
C ASP A 78 -3.68 -5.79 16.14
N VAL A 79 -4.16 -4.90 17.02
CA VAL A 79 -5.15 -3.87 16.67
C VAL A 79 -4.59 -2.90 15.64
N SER A 80 -3.36 -2.43 15.83
CA SER A 80 -2.75 -1.45 14.91
C SER A 80 -2.43 -2.07 13.55
N LEU A 81 -1.87 -3.28 13.49
CA LEU A 81 -1.64 -4.00 12.23
C LEU A 81 -2.96 -4.34 11.53
N GLY A 82 -3.98 -4.72 12.27
CA GLY A 82 -5.33 -4.92 11.75
C GLY A 82 -5.91 -3.63 11.14
N ALA A 83 -5.76 -2.50 11.83
CA ALA A 83 -6.16 -1.20 11.33
C ALA A 83 -5.44 -0.85 10.02
N ILE A 84 -4.11 -0.95 9.99
CA ILE A 84 -3.30 -0.68 8.79
C ILE A 84 -3.76 -1.58 7.64
N SER A 85 -4.01 -2.86 7.89
CA SER A 85 -4.49 -3.83 6.88
C SER A 85 -5.84 -3.42 6.28
N ILE A 86 -6.82 -3.08 7.13
CA ILE A 86 -8.17 -2.69 6.69
C ILE A 86 -8.13 -1.38 5.92
N PHE A 87 -7.49 -0.34 6.46
CA PHE A 87 -7.46 0.97 5.83
C PHE A 87 -6.64 0.97 4.53
N THR A 88 -5.51 0.26 4.48
CA THR A 88 -4.74 0.11 3.24
C THR A 88 -5.54 -0.64 2.17
N SER A 89 -6.27 -1.68 2.56
CA SER A 89 -7.13 -2.43 1.64
C SER A 89 -8.27 -1.57 1.09
N LEU A 90 -8.92 -0.78 1.96
CA LEU A 90 -9.96 0.15 1.56
C LEU A 90 -9.42 1.23 0.62
N LEU A 91 -8.22 1.75 0.91
CA LEU A 91 -7.54 2.73 0.06
C LEU A 91 -7.17 2.13 -1.30
N ALA A 92 -6.71 0.87 -1.36
CA ALA A 92 -6.45 0.15 -2.60
C ALA A 92 -7.70 0.04 -3.47
N ILE A 93 -8.84 -0.33 -2.88
CA ILE A 93 -10.11 -0.44 -3.60
C ILE A 93 -10.54 0.94 -4.09
N VAL A 94 -10.61 1.94 -3.22
CA VAL A 94 -11.16 3.25 -3.57
C VAL A 94 -10.28 4.01 -4.56
N ALA A 95 -8.95 3.99 -4.37
CA ALA A 95 -8.02 4.65 -5.27
C ALA A 95 -8.08 4.02 -6.67
N THR A 96 -8.07 2.70 -6.75
CA THR A 96 -8.09 2.00 -8.04
C THR A 96 -9.43 2.10 -8.75
N ALA A 97 -10.54 1.96 -8.00
CA ALA A 97 -11.88 2.02 -8.56
C ALA A 97 -12.23 3.39 -9.13
N ARG A 98 -11.64 4.48 -8.62
CA ARG A 98 -11.84 5.83 -9.19
C ARG A 98 -10.95 6.10 -10.39
N LEU A 99 -9.74 5.54 -10.37
CA LEU A 99 -8.72 5.86 -11.34
C LEU A 99 -9.05 5.37 -12.76
N LEU A 100 -9.76 4.25 -12.92
CA LEU A 100 -10.06 3.71 -14.25
C LEU A 100 -11.25 4.41 -14.93
N PRO A 101 -12.41 4.59 -14.26
CA PRO A 101 -13.57 5.20 -14.90
C PRO A 101 -13.41 6.71 -15.13
N GLN A 102 -12.66 7.43 -14.28
CA GLN A 102 -12.38 8.86 -14.48
C GLN A 102 -11.66 9.11 -15.81
N ASP A 103 -10.63 8.34 -16.14
CA ASP A 103 -9.93 8.52 -17.42
C ASP A 103 -10.73 8.10 -18.65
N ILE A 104 -11.70 7.19 -18.48
CA ILE A 104 -12.62 6.80 -19.55
C ILE A 104 -13.62 7.94 -19.80
N GLU A 105 -14.12 8.56 -18.73
CA GLU A 105 -15.13 9.62 -18.76
C GLU A 105 -14.56 10.97 -19.25
N ASP A 106 -13.32 11.30 -18.87
CA ASP A 106 -12.64 12.55 -19.25
C ASP A 106 -12.17 12.59 -20.72
N ARG A 107 -12.41 11.52 -21.51
CA ARG A 107 -11.90 11.33 -22.89
C ARG A 107 -10.39 11.55 -23.03
N THR A 108 -9.64 11.54 -21.92
CA THR A 108 -8.18 11.66 -21.87
C THR A 108 -7.52 10.48 -22.56
N VAL A 109 -8.13 9.28 -22.49
CA VAL A 109 -7.70 8.12 -23.28
C VAL A 109 -7.72 8.43 -24.79
N TYR A 110 -8.75 9.10 -25.30
CA TYR A 110 -8.90 9.39 -26.73
C TYR A 110 -7.98 10.51 -27.23
N THR A 111 -7.71 11.51 -26.40
CA THR A 111 -6.78 12.61 -26.74
C THR A 111 -5.31 12.21 -26.58
N ILE A 112 -4.99 11.30 -25.64
CA ILE A 112 -3.65 10.71 -25.52
C ILE A 112 -3.40 9.70 -26.65
N LEU A 113 -4.41 8.97 -27.14
CA LEU A 113 -4.27 8.09 -28.32
C LEU A 113 -3.96 8.84 -29.63
N ALA A 114 -4.17 10.15 -29.70
CA ALA A 114 -3.76 10.97 -30.85
C ALA A 114 -2.25 11.30 -30.84
N LYS A 115 -1.54 11.02 -29.74
CA LYS A 115 -0.08 11.16 -29.59
C LYS A 115 0.52 9.76 -29.48
N PRO A 116 1.63 9.43 -30.18
CA PRO A 116 2.15 8.07 -30.25
C PRO A 116 2.84 7.67 -28.94
N VAL A 117 2.05 7.45 -27.88
CA VAL A 117 2.48 6.85 -26.62
C VAL A 117 2.07 5.38 -26.67
N PRO A 118 3.02 4.42 -26.59
CA PRO A 118 2.70 3.00 -26.64
C PRO A 118 1.79 2.61 -25.47
N ARG A 119 0.73 1.84 -25.76
CA ARG A 119 -0.35 1.47 -24.81
C ARG A 119 0.17 0.87 -23.50
N PHE A 120 1.28 0.14 -23.57
CA PHE A 120 1.92 -0.48 -22.41
C PHE A 120 2.56 0.53 -21.44
N GLU A 121 3.19 1.61 -21.92
CA GLU A 121 3.83 2.62 -21.05
C GLU A 121 2.80 3.35 -20.17
N TYR A 122 1.64 3.68 -20.76
CA TYR A 122 0.56 4.36 -20.05
C TYR A 122 -0.05 3.49 -18.95
N VAL A 123 -0.41 2.23 -19.27
CA VAL A 123 -0.96 1.29 -18.28
C VAL A 123 0.05 1.02 -17.16
N LEU A 124 1.32 0.82 -17.52
CA LEU A 124 2.37 0.54 -16.54
C LEU A 124 2.59 1.73 -15.60
N GLY A 125 2.74 2.95 -16.13
CA GLY A 125 2.93 4.15 -15.31
C GLY A 125 1.76 4.41 -14.37
N LYS A 126 0.54 4.10 -14.80
CA LYS A 126 -0.68 4.29 -14.04
C LYS A 126 -0.84 3.27 -12.91
N ILE A 127 -0.60 1.98 -13.19
CA ILE A 127 -0.55 0.93 -12.16
C ILE A 127 0.56 1.25 -11.16
N THR A 128 1.76 1.62 -11.62
CA THR A 128 2.86 2.03 -10.73
C THR A 128 2.48 3.23 -9.87
N GLY A 129 1.68 4.17 -10.39
CA GLY A 129 1.15 5.31 -9.62
C GLY A 129 0.27 4.88 -8.45
N VAL A 130 -0.65 3.93 -8.68
CA VAL A 130 -1.49 3.35 -7.61
C VAL A 130 -0.65 2.59 -6.60
N LEU A 131 0.27 1.75 -7.06
CA LEU A 131 1.13 0.97 -6.17
C LEU A 131 2.00 1.87 -5.31
N LEU A 132 2.55 2.95 -5.88
CA LEU A 132 3.34 3.94 -5.15
C LEU A 132 2.49 4.71 -4.14
N LEU A 133 1.25 5.08 -4.49
CA LEU A 133 0.30 5.67 -3.54
C LEU A 133 0.08 4.75 -2.34
N LEU A 134 -0.18 3.46 -2.59
CA LEU A 134 -0.38 2.47 -1.54
C LEU A 134 0.87 2.27 -0.70
N ALA A 135 2.05 2.27 -1.31
CA ALA A 135 3.32 2.17 -0.60
C ALA A 135 3.48 3.36 0.35
N ILE A 136 3.28 4.58 -0.13
CA ILE A 136 3.37 5.81 0.68
C ILE A 136 2.34 5.79 1.81
N SER A 137 1.07 5.47 1.53
CA SER A 137 0.04 5.44 2.58
C SER A 137 0.34 4.38 3.64
N THR A 138 0.80 3.20 3.23
CA THR A 138 1.19 2.12 4.15
C THR A 138 2.36 2.57 5.01
N LEU A 139 3.39 3.16 4.42
CA LEU A 139 4.56 3.67 5.15
C LEU A 139 4.18 4.76 6.16
N VAL A 140 3.30 5.69 5.79
CA VAL A 140 2.83 6.74 6.70
C VAL A 140 2.08 6.13 7.89
N MET A 141 1.17 5.18 7.64
CA MET A 141 0.44 4.50 8.71
C MET A 141 1.36 3.63 9.59
N SER A 142 2.34 2.94 9.00
CA SER A 142 3.35 2.17 9.73
C SER A 142 4.26 3.07 10.56
N ALA A 143 4.69 4.22 10.03
CA ALA A 143 5.48 5.19 10.77
C ALA A 143 4.70 5.75 11.97
N ALA A 144 3.41 6.05 11.79
CA ALA A 144 2.55 6.45 12.90
C ALA A 144 2.41 5.35 13.95
N PHE A 145 2.24 4.08 13.54
CA PHE A 145 2.24 2.96 14.48
C PHE A 145 3.56 2.83 15.25
N LEU A 146 4.71 2.96 14.59
CA LEU A 146 6.02 2.95 15.25
C LEU A 146 6.18 4.11 16.23
N LEU A 147 5.69 5.30 15.87
CA LEU A 147 5.70 6.46 16.76
C LEU A 147 4.85 6.20 18.01
N VAL A 148 3.65 5.64 17.83
CA VAL A 148 2.77 5.26 18.95
C VAL A 148 3.45 4.23 19.85
N LEU A 149 4.10 3.22 19.26
CA LEU A 149 4.83 2.20 19.99
C LEU A 149 5.99 2.81 20.80
N TYR A 150 6.74 3.73 20.20
CA TYR A 150 7.85 4.43 20.85
C TYR A 150 7.39 5.31 22.04
N LEU A 151 6.30 6.08 21.86
CA LEU A 151 5.73 6.89 22.94
C LEU A 151 5.27 6.02 24.12
N ARG A 152 4.72 4.84 23.83
CA ARG A 152 4.33 3.87 24.85
C ARG A 152 5.52 3.23 25.55
N GLU A 153 6.56 2.88 24.81
CA GLU A 153 7.81 2.36 25.36
C GLU A 153 8.38 3.31 26.43
N GLN A 154 8.47 4.61 26.10
CA GLN A 154 8.93 5.63 27.04
C GLN A 154 8.03 5.75 28.27
N ALA A 155 6.71 5.77 28.08
CA ALA A 155 5.76 5.84 29.19
C ALA A 155 5.90 4.65 30.15
N VAL A 156 6.09 3.44 29.62
CA VAL A 156 6.28 2.23 30.44
C VAL A 156 7.62 2.27 31.16
N ILE A 157 8.72 2.66 30.50
CA ILE A 157 10.04 2.80 31.14
C ILE A 157 9.99 3.77 32.34
N HIS A 158 9.26 4.88 32.24
CA HIS A 158 9.12 5.83 33.35
C HIS A 158 8.26 5.30 34.51
N VAL A 159 7.26 4.46 34.25
CA VAL A 159 6.46 3.79 35.29
C VAL A 159 7.27 2.68 35.96
N THR A 160 8.00 1.89 35.18
CA THR A 160 8.91 0.85 35.68
C THR A 160 10.05 1.45 36.51
N LEU A 161 10.66 2.56 36.08
CA LEU A 161 11.69 3.27 36.86
C LEU A 161 11.15 3.84 38.19
N ARG A 162 9.89 4.30 38.23
CA ARG A 162 9.26 4.77 39.48
C ARG A 162 8.86 3.62 40.40
N GLN A 163 8.45 2.47 39.88
CA GLN A 163 8.13 1.28 40.68
C GLN A 163 9.39 0.50 41.12
N MET A 164 10.47 0.57 40.34
CA MET A 164 11.76 -0.09 40.62
C MET A 164 12.80 0.83 41.29
N ALA A 165 12.38 1.88 41.99
CA ALA A 165 13.27 2.67 42.84
C ALA A 165 13.86 1.88 44.04
N GLY A 166 13.49 0.60 44.21
CA GLY A 166 14.01 -0.32 45.22
C GLY A 166 14.39 -1.73 44.74
N ALA A 167 14.50 -2.00 43.43
CA ALA A 167 14.80 -3.33 42.88
C ALA A 167 16.18 -3.39 42.16
N PRO A 168 16.90 -4.53 42.23
CA PRO A 168 18.30 -4.64 41.83
C PRO A 168 18.57 -4.36 40.34
N PRO A 169 19.72 -3.75 40.01
CA PRO A 169 20.06 -3.17 38.69
C PRO A 169 20.12 -4.17 37.51
N GLU A 170 20.05 -5.48 37.77
CA GLU A 170 20.09 -6.51 36.72
C GLU A 170 18.74 -6.71 36.00
N GLN A 171 17.60 -6.59 36.69
CA GLN A 171 16.27 -6.74 36.06
C GLN A 171 15.92 -5.56 35.15
N ILE A 172 16.47 -4.38 35.44
CA ILE A 172 16.31 -3.18 34.61
C ILE A 172 17.07 -3.35 33.28
N ALA A 173 18.24 -3.99 33.31
CA ALA A 173 19.03 -4.29 32.13
C ALA A 173 18.36 -5.36 31.24
N ASP A 174 17.73 -6.36 31.83
CA ASP A 174 17.00 -7.39 31.09
C ASP A 174 15.65 -6.91 30.56
N ALA A 175 14.94 -6.03 31.29
CA ALA A 175 13.77 -5.34 30.77
C ALA A 175 14.12 -4.40 29.60
N LEU A 176 15.22 -3.64 29.68
CA LEU A 176 15.70 -2.82 28.56
C LEU A 176 16.11 -3.66 27.34
N ARG A 177 16.72 -4.83 27.55
CA ARG A 177 17.08 -5.76 26.47
C ARG A 177 15.85 -6.39 25.83
N ALA A 178 14.83 -6.76 26.61
CA ALA A 178 13.55 -7.30 26.10
C ALA A 178 12.74 -6.26 25.32
N ILE A 179 12.82 -4.98 25.73
CA ILE A 179 12.22 -3.85 25.03
C ILE A 179 12.98 -3.55 23.73
N ARG A 180 14.32 -3.52 23.77
CA ARG A 180 15.16 -3.30 22.59
C ARG A 180 15.05 -4.43 21.58
N SER A 181 14.91 -5.68 22.02
CA SER A 181 14.66 -6.82 21.14
C SER A 181 13.22 -6.87 20.63
N SER A 182 12.22 -6.40 21.40
CA SER A 182 10.83 -6.29 20.92
C SER A 182 10.62 -5.14 19.92
N ALA A 183 11.30 -4.00 20.11
CA ALA A 183 11.25 -2.86 19.20
C ALA A 183 11.92 -3.16 17.83
N LEU A 184 12.93 -4.04 17.84
CA LEU A 184 13.60 -4.55 16.64
C LEU A 184 13.28 -6.02 16.37
N ASN A 185 12.10 -6.49 16.76
CA ASN A 185 11.69 -7.82 16.31
C ASN A 185 11.40 -7.75 14.81
N VAL A 186 12.13 -8.58 14.08
CA VAL A 186 12.09 -8.80 12.64
C VAL A 186 10.68 -9.19 12.14
N ASP A 187 9.68 -9.32 13.01
CA ASP A 187 8.30 -9.68 12.70
C ASP A 187 7.39 -8.54 12.23
N ILE A 188 7.68 -7.26 12.54
CA ILE A 188 6.79 -6.15 12.11
C ILE A 188 6.94 -5.87 10.61
N LEU A 189 8.19 -5.90 10.13
CA LEU A 189 8.55 -5.64 8.74
C LEU A 189 7.89 -6.63 7.74
N PRO A 190 7.94 -7.96 7.93
CA PRO A 190 7.22 -8.91 7.09
C PRO A 190 5.71 -8.72 7.17
N GLY A 191 5.16 -8.34 8.34
CA GLY A 191 3.75 -7.98 8.47
C GLY A 191 3.36 -6.81 7.56
N ILE A 192 4.15 -5.73 7.55
CA ILE A 192 3.93 -4.56 6.67
C ILE A 192 4.04 -4.97 5.20
N VAL A 193 5.06 -5.77 4.84
CA VAL A 193 5.24 -6.26 3.47
C VAL A 193 4.06 -7.11 3.01
N ILE A 194 3.54 -7.99 3.87
CA ILE A 194 2.35 -8.81 3.58
C ILE A 194 1.11 -7.94 3.40
N ILE A 195 0.91 -6.92 4.25
CA ILE A 195 -0.21 -5.97 4.12
C ILE A 195 -0.12 -5.23 2.78
N TYR A 196 1.07 -4.75 2.42
CA TYR A 196 1.30 -4.08 1.15
C TYR A 196 1.04 -5.01 -0.04
N LEU A 197 1.54 -6.26 0.00
CA LEU A 197 1.33 -7.23 -1.07
C LEU A 197 -0.15 -7.58 -1.23
N LYS A 198 -0.88 -7.76 -0.12
CA LYS A 198 -2.33 -7.94 -0.11
C LYS A 198 -3.04 -6.75 -0.77
N ALA A 199 -2.64 -5.52 -0.45
CA ALA A 199 -3.19 -4.32 -1.06
C ALA A 199 -2.90 -4.24 -2.57
N CYS A 200 -1.71 -4.66 -3.02
CA CYS A 200 -1.37 -4.74 -4.44
C CYS A 200 -2.26 -5.73 -5.19
N LEU A 201 -2.50 -6.91 -4.59
CA LEU A 201 -3.41 -7.91 -5.14
C LEU A 201 -4.84 -7.39 -5.22
N LEU A 202 -5.32 -6.71 -4.18
CA LEU A 202 -6.62 -6.04 -4.15
C LEU A 202 -6.75 -4.94 -5.20
N ALA A 203 -5.70 -4.13 -5.39
CA ALA A 203 -5.66 -3.12 -6.44
C ALA A 203 -5.74 -3.76 -7.83
N ALA A 204 -4.95 -4.80 -8.11
CA ALA A 204 -4.99 -5.51 -9.39
C ALA A 204 -6.39 -6.12 -9.66
N LEU A 205 -6.98 -6.75 -8.65
CA LEU A 205 -8.34 -7.30 -8.76
C LEU A 205 -9.39 -6.19 -8.94
N THR A 206 -9.22 -5.06 -8.25
CA THR A 206 -10.14 -3.91 -8.36
C THR A 206 -10.09 -3.34 -9.77
N LEU A 207 -8.89 -3.22 -10.36
CA LEU A 207 -8.70 -2.75 -11.73
C LEU A 207 -9.39 -3.69 -12.73
N PHE A 208 -9.20 -5.00 -12.54
CA PHE A 208 -9.85 -6.02 -13.36
C PHE A 208 -11.39 -5.89 -13.29
N VAL A 209 -11.96 -5.84 -12.08
CA VAL A 209 -13.41 -5.66 -11.90
C VAL A 209 -13.89 -4.31 -12.44
N SER A 210 -13.10 -3.25 -12.27
CA SER A 210 -13.41 -1.92 -12.78
C SER A 210 -13.52 -1.86 -14.31
N THR A 211 -12.90 -2.79 -15.03
CA THR A 211 -12.96 -2.84 -16.50
C THR A 211 -14.35 -3.21 -17.02
N PHE A 212 -15.10 -4.00 -16.24
CA PHE A 212 -16.47 -4.40 -16.58
C PHE A 212 -17.54 -3.56 -15.87
N ALA A 213 -17.13 -2.74 -14.90
CA ALA A 213 -18.03 -1.96 -14.09
C ALA A 213 -18.44 -0.65 -14.75
N THR A 214 -19.73 -0.38 -14.78
CA THR A 214 -20.29 0.86 -15.35
C THR A 214 -20.07 2.08 -14.43
N THR A 215 -19.89 1.88 -13.12
CA THR A 215 -19.74 2.99 -12.16
C THR A 215 -18.66 2.73 -11.11
N ASN A 216 -17.99 3.81 -10.68
CA ASN A 216 -17.03 3.81 -9.57
C ASN A 216 -17.63 3.20 -8.29
N ILE A 217 -18.88 3.53 -7.99
CA ILE A 217 -19.57 3.09 -6.78
C ILE A 217 -19.80 1.58 -6.82
N PHE A 218 -20.25 1.05 -7.96
CA PHE A 218 -20.45 -0.38 -8.14
C PHE A 218 -19.15 -1.17 -7.92
N THR A 219 -18.03 -0.72 -8.50
CA THR A 219 -16.72 -1.35 -8.29
C THR A 219 -16.33 -1.35 -6.82
N ILE A 220 -16.47 -0.22 -6.13
CA ILE A 220 -16.12 -0.10 -4.70
C ILE A 220 -16.96 -1.06 -3.86
N VAL A 221 -18.27 -1.13 -4.11
CA VAL A 221 -19.20 -2.00 -3.36
C VAL A 221 -18.86 -3.48 -3.58
N VAL A 222 -18.70 -3.90 -4.84
CA VAL A 222 -18.35 -5.29 -5.17
C VAL A 222 -17.02 -5.69 -4.53
N MET A 223 -15.99 -4.85 -4.67
CA MET A 223 -14.68 -5.13 -4.09
C MET A 223 -14.69 -5.10 -2.56
N ALA A 224 -15.53 -4.26 -1.94
CA ALA A 224 -15.74 -4.29 -0.49
C ALA A 224 -16.35 -5.63 -0.06
N PHE A 225 -17.37 -6.14 -0.75
CA PHE A 225 -17.92 -7.47 -0.46
C PHE A 225 -16.89 -8.58 -0.63
N VAL A 226 -16.12 -8.57 -1.73
CA VAL A 226 -15.04 -9.54 -1.96
C VAL A 226 -14.00 -9.49 -0.83
N TYR A 227 -13.62 -8.28 -0.39
CA TYR A 227 -12.71 -8.08 0.74
C TYR A 227 -13.28 -8.64 2.05
N PHE A 228 -14.54 -8.32 2.37
CA PHE A 228 -15.20 -8.80 3.59
C PHE A 228 -15.33 -10.33 3.59
N ILE A 229 -15.76 -10.94 2.48
CA ILE A 229 -15.88 -12.39 2.35
C ILE A 229 -14.52 -13.05 2.57
N GLY A 230 -13.46 -12.56 1.91
CA GLY A 230 -12.11 -13.11 2.08
C GLY A 230 -11.58 -12.96 3.50
N HIS A 231 -11.85 -11.82 4.15
CA HIS A 231 -11.40 -11.59 5.52
C HIS A 231 -12.18 -12.45 6.54
N LEU A 232 -13.51 -12.54 6.40
CA LEU A 232 -14.35 -13.34 7.29
C LEU A 232 -14.09 -14.84 7.14
N GLN A 233 -13.82 -15.32 5.92
CA GLN A 233 -13.47 -16.72 5.67
C GLN A 233 -12.15 -17.10 6.37
N ALA A 234 -11.15 -16.21 6.34
CA ALA A 234 -9.89 -16.44 7.06
C ALA A 234 -10.13 -16.56 8.58
N THR A 235 -10.91 -15.65 9.16
CA THR A 235 -11.25 -15.66 10.58
C THR A 235 -12.08 -16.88 10.97
N ALA A 236 -13.12 -17.22 10.21
CA ALA A 236 -13.97 -18.39 10.47
C ALA A 236 -13.19 -19.71 10.43
N ARG A 237 -12.23 -19.82 9.51
CA ARG A 237 -11.34 -20.98 9.42
C ARG A 237 -10.44 -21.12 10.66
N GLU A 238 -9.89 -20.01 11.15
CA GLU A 238 -9.07 -19.98 12.37
C GLU A 238 -9.87 -20.49 13.59
N TYR A 239 -11.11 -20.00 13.76
CA TYR A 239 -12.01 -20.42 14.83
C TYR A 239 -12.37 -21.91 14.73
N TRP A 240 -12.72 -22.37 13.53
CA TRP A 240 -13.09 -23.78 13.32
C TRP A 240 -11.89 -24.73 13.60
N LEU A 241 -10.67 -24.31 13.27
CA LEU A 241 -9.44 -25.07 13.53
C LEU A 241 -9.09 -25.18 15.01
N GLN A 242 -9.37 -24.16 15.81
CA GLN A 242 -9.23 -24.24 17.27
C GLN A 242 -10.19 -25.27 17.88
N GLU A 243 -11.36 -25.48 17.26
CA GLU A 243 -12.40 -26.37 17.75
C GLU A 243 -12.23 -27.84 17.27
N HIS A 244 -11.62 -28.07 16.10
CA HIS A 244 -11.55 -29.40 15.44
C HIS A 244 -10.13 -29.98 15.24
N SER A 245 -9.16 -29.64 16.09
CA SER A 245 -7.74 -30.06 15.97
C SER A 245 -7.46 -31.56 16.22
N SER A 246 -8.07 -32.48 15.46
CA SER A 246 -7.81 -33.93 15.59
C SER A 246 -7.67 -34.75 14.30
N GLY A 247 -7.61 -34.13 13.10
CA GLY A 247 -7.49 -34.88 11.84
C GLY A 247 -6.32 -34.46 10.94
N LEU A 248 -5.38 -35.37 10.65
CA LEU A 248 -4.33 -35.20 9.63
C LEU A 248 -4.90 -34.99 8.21
N LEU A 249 -6.07 -35.58 7.93
CA LEU A 249 -6.77 -35.42 6.65
C LEU A 249 -7.28 -33.99 6.43
N THR A 250 -7.66 -33.31 7.50
CA THR A 250 -8.12 -31.91 7.44
C THR A 250 -6.97 -30.98 7.03
N ARG A 251 -5.74 -31.25 7.48
CA ARG A 251 -4.54 -30.45 7.14
C ARG A 251 -4.13 -30.55 5.67
N VAL A 252 -4.40 -31.66 4.99
CA VAL A 252 -4.03 -31.86 3.57
C VAL A 252 -5.05 -31.20 2.64
N PHE A 253 -6.34 -31.24 2.98
CA PHE A 253 -7.37 -30.52 2.23
C PHE A 253 -7.26 -28.98 2.38
N LEU A 254 -6.53 -28.51 3.40
CA LEU A 254 -6.30 -27.10 3.75
C LEU A 254 -5.16 -26.40 2.98
N ALA A 255 -4.39 -27.10 2.14
CA ALA A 255 -3.29 -26.50 1.37
C ALA A 255 -3.75 -25.87 0.04
N PHE A 256 -5.03 -26.00 -0.31
CA PHE A 256 -5.65 -25.52 -1.54
C PHE A 256 -6.82 -24.59 -1.22
#